data_AF-A8LI33-F1
#
_entry.id   AF-A8LI33-F1
#
_cell.length_a   1.000
_cell.length_b   1.000
_cell.length_c   1.000
_cell.angle_alpha   90.00
_cell.angle_beta   90.00
_cell.angle_gamma   90.00
#
_symmetry.space_group_name_H-M   'P 1'
#
loop_
_entity.id
_entity.type
_entity.pdbx_description
1 polymer ?
#
loop_
_entity_poly.entity_id
_entity_poly.type
_entity_poly.pdbx_seq_one_letter_code
_entity_poly.pdbx_strand_id
1 'polypeptide(L)'
;MLALACVTASGAFADAQESGRVGAGAPEDIFMEITRAEDGAVTIAPEEFTLAHGGYYRFNVVCPEALTSETGYHFEATELLENAHIRVLSVGEVDIEFYMQGLTFRAIECDDAGSARFSFHPMRKGVYPIHVRDQAVPPTEAFGRVVVE
;
A
#
# COMPACT_ATOMS: atom_id res chain seq x y z
N MET A 1 20.26 20.16 -42.81
CA MET A 1 21.09 19.56 -41.73
C MET A 1 20.20 19.48 -40.51
N LEU A 2 19.52 18.33 -40.32
CA LEU A 2 18.50 18.14 -39.28
C LEU A 2 19.20 17.56 -38.05
N ALA A 3 19.28 18.34 -36.96
CA ALA A 3 19.86 17.88 -35.70
C ALA A 3 18.79 17.13 -34.90
N LEU A 4 18.95 15.81 -34.79
CA LEU A 4 18.12 14.94 -33.97
C LEU A 4 18.58 15.06 -32.51
N ALA A 5 17.81 15.77 -31.68
CA ALA A 5 18.05 15.82 -30.25
C ALA A 5 17.57 14.50 -29.62
N CYS A 6 18.51 13.66 -29.20
CA CYS A 6 18.22 12.49 -28.35
C CYS A 6 17.88 12.99 -26.93
N VAL A 7 16.61 12.86 -26.54
CA VAL A 7 16.19 12.96 -25.14
C VAL A 7 16.59 11.65 -24.46
N THR A 8 17.61 11.68 -23.61
CA THR A 8 17.92 10.57 -22.71
C THR A 8 16.92 10.61 -21.56
N ALA A 9 15.94 9.71 -21.58
CA ALA A 9 15.06 9.47 -20.44
C ALA A 9 15.88 8.81 -19.32
N SER A 10 16.30 9.60 -18.34
CA SER A 10 16.89 9.08 -17.10
C SER A 10 15.79 8.44 -16.26
N GLY A 11 15.52 7.16 -16.49
CA GLY A 11 14.76 6.35 -15.54
C GLY A 11 15.57 6.22 -14.25
N ALA A 12 15.08 6.80 -13.15
CA ALA A 12 15.65 6.55 -11.84
C ALA A 12 15.37 5.09 -11.49
N PHE A 13 16.39 4.25 -11.54
CA PHE A 13 16.29 2.88 -11.03
C PHE A 13 16.15 2.94 -9.52
N ALA A 14 15.19 2.21 -8.96
CA ALA A 14 15.17 1.96 -7.53
C ALA A 14 16.44 1.15 -7.19
N ASP A 15 17.22 1.63 -6.23
CA ASP A 15 18.30 0.82 -5.68
C ASP A 15 17.70 -0.42 -5.01
N ALA A 16 18.36 -1.57 -5.16
CA ALA A 16 17.98 -2.77 -4.42
C ALA A 16 17.98 -2.47 -2.92
N GLN A 17 16.89 -2.81 -2.25
CA GLN A 17 16.74 -2.56 -0.81
C GLN A 17 17.66 -3.51 -0.03
N GLU A 18 18.36 -2.98 0.98
CA GLU A 18 19.33 -3.71 1.78
C GLU A 18 18.99 -3.54 3.26
N SER A 19 18.81 -4.66 3.97
CA SER A 19 18.43 -4.63 5.38
C SER A 19 19.50 -3.93 6.22
N GLY A 20 19.07 -2.96 7.04
CA GLY A 20 19.95 -2.14 7.87
C GLY A 20 20.49 -0.89 7.19
N ARG A 21 20.18 -0.66 5.90
CA ARG A 21 20.51 0.58 5.18
C ARG A 21 19.24 1.36 4.85
N VAL A 22 19.23 2.66 5.15
CA VAL A 22 18.11 3.53 4.77
C VAL A 22 18.10 3.69 3.24
N GLY A 23 17.06 3.19 2.59
CA GLY A 23 16.87 3.29 1.15
C GLY A 23 16.84 4.74 0.68
N ALA A 24 17.31 4.98 -0.54
CA ALA A 24 17.35 6.30 -1.17
C ALA A 24 16.82 6.25 -2.60
N GLY A 25 16.57 7.41 -3.21
CA GLY A 25 16.04 7.48 -4.57
C GLY A 25 14.52 7.28 -4.62
N ALA A 26 14.04 6.65 -5.70
CA ALA A 26 12.63 6.32 -5.87
C ALA A 26 12.24 5.13 -4.97
N PRO A 27 11.05 5.13 -4.36
CA PRO A 27 10.59 3.98 -3.60
C PRO A 27 10.33 2.78 -4.53
N GLU A 28 10.54 1.57 -4.01
CA GLU A 28 10.10 0.34 -4.65
C GLU A 28 8.58 0.19 -4.50
N ASP A 29 7.89 -0.05 -5.61
CA ASP A 29 6.44 -0.19 -5.62
C ASP A 29 6.03 -1.62 -5.27
N ILE A 30 5.22 -1.75 -4.21
CA ILE A 30 4.56 -3.00 -3.84
C ILE A 30 3.05 -2.81 -3.94
N PHE A 31 2.34 -3.86 -4.34
CA PHE A 31 0.91 -3.81 -4.66
C PHE A 31 0.16 -4.86 -3.85
N MET A 32 -0.95 -4.46 -3.25
CA MET A 32 -1.94 -5.37 -2.69
C MET A 32 -3.27 -5.08 -3.34
N GLU A 33 -3.87 -6.10 -3.94
CA GLU A 33 -5.22 -6.04 -4.47
C GLU A 33 -6.20 -6.59 -3.44
N ILE A 34 -7.31 -5.88 -3.26
CA ILE A 34 -8.46 -6.33 -2.47
C ILE A 34 -9.58 -6.66 -3.44
N THR A 35 -10.03 -7.91 -3.46
CA THR A 35 -11.07 -8.39 -4.39
C THR A 35 -12.16 -9.15 -3.66
N ARG A 36 -13.31 -9.30 -4.31
CA ARG A 36 -14.40 -10.13 -3.79
C ARG A 36 -14.53 -11.41 -4.60
N ALA A 37 -14.44 -12.55 -3.92
CA ALA A 37 -14.68 -13.86 -4.52
C ALA A 37 -16.16 -14.06 -4.85
N GLU A 38 -16.45 -15.06 -5.70
CA GLU A 38 -17.83 -15.36 -6.16
C GLU A 38 -18.80 -15.72 -5.03
N ASP A 39 -18.29 -16.23 -3.91
CA ASP A 39 -19.06 -16.55 -2.70
C ASP A 39 -19.31 -15.33 -1.80
N GLY A 40 -18.85 -14.14 -2.22
CA GLY A 40 -18.94 -12.89 -1.48
C GLY A 40 -17.77 -12.66 -0.52
N ALA A 41 -16.81 -13.59 -0.43
CA ALA A 41 -15.68 -13.46 0.48
C ALA A 41 -14.72 -12.35 0.04
N VAL A 42 -14.25 -11.54 1.00
CA VAL A 42 -13.15 -10.59 0.77
C VAL A 42 -11.84 -11.36 0.73
N THR A 43 -11.01 -11.06 -0.26
CA THR A 43 -9.68 -11.66 -0.40
C THR A 43 -8.64 -10.59 -0.69
N ILE A 44 -7.39 -10.86 -0.30
CA ILE A 44 -6.26 -9.98 -0.58
C ILE A 44 -5.15 -10.74 -1.29
N ALA A 45 -4.45 -10.08 -2.20
CA ALA A 45 -3.31 -10.65 -2.89
C ALA A 45 -2.21 -9.62 -3.14
N PRO A 46 -0.94 -9.90 -2.79
CA PRO A 46 -0.48 -11.04 -2.00
C PRO A 46 -0.86 -10.89 -0.51
N GLU A 47 -0.90 -12.01 0.21
CA GLU A 47 -1.14 -12.05 1.67
C GLU A 47 0.13 -11.78 2.50
N GLU A 48 1.32 -11.83 1.88
CA GLU A 48 2.60 -11.58 2.55
C GLU A 48 3.51 -10.68 1.71
N PHE A 49 4.15 -9.72 2.39
CA PHE A 49 5.22 -8.90 1.85
C PHE A 49 6.47 -9.04 2.70
N THR A 50 7.61 -9.34 2.08
CA THR A 50 8.91 -9.38 2.78
C THR A 50 9.72 -8.14 2.40
N LEU A 51 10.06 -7.32 3.40
CA LEU A 51 10.71 -6.03 3.22
C LEU A 51 12.02 -5.98 3.99
N ALA A 52 13.06 -5.41 3.38
CA ALA A 52 14.29 -5.06 4.08
C ALA A 52 14.07 -3.93 5.10
N HIS A 53 14.54 -4.10 6.34
CA HIS A 53 14.62 -3.05 7.35
C HIS A 53 15.35 -1.82 6.82
N GLY A 54 14.71 -0.65 6.87
CA GLY A 54 15.24 0.61 6.35
C GLY A 54 15.00 0.87 4.85
N GLY A 55 14.54 -0.13 4.09
CA GLY A 55 14.24 0.03 2.66
C GLY A 55 13.20 1.11 2.38
N TYR A 56 13.14 1.62 1.16
CA TYR A 56 12.18 2.66 0.76
C TYR A 56 11.11 2.06 -0.16
N TYR A 57 9.87 2.00 0.33
CA TYR A 57 8.76 1.37 -0.39
C TYR A 57 7.60 2.32 -0.59
N ARG A 58 6.79 2.04 -1.60
CA ARG A 58 5.48 2.63 -1.83
C ARG A 58 4.46 1.51 -1.90
N PHE A 59 3.64 1.43 -0.87
CA PHE A 59 2.56 0.47 -0.77
C PHE A 59 1.37 1.03 -1.54
N ASN A 60 0.92 0.29 -2.55
CA ASN A 60 -0.27 0.60 -3.33
C ASN A 60 -1.38 -0.39 -2.92
N VAL A 61 -2.42 0.12 -2.28
CA VAL A 61 -3.65 -0.62 -1.99
C VAL A 61 -4.59 -0.39 -3.17
N VAL A 62 -4.96 -1.47 -3.85
CA VAL A 62 -5.70 -1.45 -5.11
C VAL A 62 -7.06 -2.12 -4.90
N CYS A 63 -8.11 -1.42 -5.29
CA CYS A 63 -9.50 -1.84 -5.23
C CYS A 63 -10.00 -1.86 -6.70
N PRO A 64 -9.87 -2.98 -7.43
CA PRO A 64 -10.04 -2.98 -8.89
C PRO A 64 -11.51 -3.03 -9.34
N GLU A 65 -12.42 -3.38 -8.43
CA GLU A 65 -13.85 -3.54 -8.70
C GLU A 65 -14.61 -2.26 -8.37
N ALA A 66 -15.72 -1.99 -9.08
CA ALA A 66 -16.66 -0.94 -8.69
C ALA A 66 -17.36 -1.35 -7.38
N LEU A 67 -17.39 -0.43 -6.41
CA LEU A 67 -17.90 -0.72 -5.06
C LEU A 67 -19.17 0.08 -4.78
N THR A 68 -19.78 -0.23 -3.64
CA THR A 68 -20.96 0.44 -3.09
C THR A 68 -20.70 0.72 -1.61
N SER A 69 -21.52 1.55 -0.97
CA SER A 69 -21.38 1.83 0.47
C SER A 69 -21.45 0.58 1.37
N GLU A 70 -22.03 -0.53 0.90
CA GLU A 70 -22.08 -1.79 1.65
C GLU A 70 -20.90 -2.72 1.32
N THR A 71 -20.31 -2.56 0.13
CA THR A 71 -19.28 -3.47 -0.39
C THR A 71 -17.89 -2.86 -0.40
N GLY A 72 -17.77 -1.60 0.02
CA GLY A 72 -16.51 -0.87 0.20
C GLY A 72 -15.56 -1.57 1.16
N TYR A 73 -14.27 -1.30 1.02
CA TYR A 73 -13.21 -1.96 1.80
C TYR A 73 -12.54 -1.00 2.77
N HIS A 74 -12.20 -1.53 3.94
CA HIS A 74 -11.46 -0.84 4.98
C HIS A 74 -10.14 -1.56 5.23
N PHE A 75 -9.02 -0.90 4.91
CA PHE A 75 -7.66 -1.43 5.09
C PHE A 75 -6.98 -0.81 6.30
N GLU A 76 -6.39 -1.66 7.15
CA GLU A 76 -5.62 -1.27 8.33
C GLU A 76 -4.27 -2.02 8.39
N ALA A 77 -3.21 -1.29 8.71
CA ALA A 77 -1.85 -1.82 8.96
C ALA A 77 -1.19 -1.10 10.14
N THR A 78 -1.96 -0.89 11.21
CA THR A 78 -1.63 0.02 12.32
C THR A 78 -0.23 -0.20 12.89
N GLU A 79 0.12 -1.43 13.25
CA GLU A 79 1.42 -1.72 13.88
C GLU A 79 2.60 -1.45 12.94
N LEU A 80 2.45 -1.71 11.63
CA LEU A 80 3.47 -1.37 10.64
C LEU A 80 3.69 0.14 10.60
N LEU A 81 2.60 0.91 10.55
CA LEU A 81 2.63 2.37 10.41
C LEU A 81 3.21 3.05 11.65
N GLU A 82 2.89 2.56 12.85
CA GLU A 82 3.50 3.02 14.11
C GLU A 82 5.02 2.78 14.17
N ASN A 83 5.51 1.79 13.40
CA ASN A 83 6.92 1.40 13.34
C ASN A 83 7.60 1.80 12.02
N ALA A 84 6.96 2.66 11.24
CA ALA A 84 7.46 3.16 9.97
C ALA A 84 7.76 4.66 10.03
N HIS A 85 8.65 5.11 9.15
CA HIS A 85 8.78 6.52 8.81
C HIS A 85 8.02 6.80 7.52
N ILE A 86 6.86 7.44 7.63
CA ILE A 86 5.99 7.77 6.50
C ILE A 86 6.50 9.02 5.79
N ARG A 87 6.54 8.99 4.45
CA ARG A 87 7.09 10.07 3.61
C ARG A 87 6.04 10.79 2.79
N VAL A 88 5.20 10.04 2.07
CA VAL A 88 4.21 10.58 1.13
C VAL A 88 2.93 9.75 1.26
N LEU A 89 1.78 10.40 1.30
CA LEU A 89 0.47 9.78 1.07
C LEU A 89 -0.13 10.39 -0.18
N SER A 90 -0.78 9.59 -1.02
CA SER A 90 -1.47 10.08 -2.21
C SER A 90 -2.63 9.16 -2.60
N VAL A 91 -3.68 9.76 -3.15
CA VAL A 91 -4.82 9.06 -3.76
C VAL A 91 -4.64 9.11 -5.28
N GLY A 92 -4.85 7.99 -5.98
CA GLY A 92 -4.79 7.94 -7.43
C GLY A 92 -6.10 8.31 -8.13
N GLU A 93 -7.24 8.03 -7.51
CA GLU A 93 -8.58 8.04 -8.15
C GLU A 93 -9.65 8.73 -7.29
N VAL A 94 -10.90 8.78 -7.76
CA VAL A 94 -12.01 9.50 -7.13
C VAL A 94 -12.63 8.60 -6.04
N ASP A 95 -13.08 9.16 -4.91
CA ASP A 95 -13.78 8.46 -3.82
C ASP A 95 -12.96 7.46 -2.98
N ILE A 96 -11.77 7.91 -2.55
CA ILE A 96 -10.94 7.24 -1.54
C ILE A 96 -10.64 8.22 -0.40
N GLU A 97 -10.82 7.76 0.85
CA GLU A 97 -10.62 8.58 2.05
C GLU A 97 -9.42 8.10 2.89
N PHE A 98 -8.66 9.07 3.42
CA PHE A 98 -7.57 8.84 4.36
C PHE A 98 -7.92 9.40 5.74
N TYR A 99 -7.88 8.54 6.75
CA TYR A 99 -8.12 8.93 8.13
C TYR A 99 -6.80 9.17 8.86
N MET A 100 -6.33 10.42 8.91
CA MET A 100 -5.09 10.77 9.62
C MET A 100 -5.30 10.90 11.14
N GLN A 101 -4.42 10.28 11.93
CA GLN A 101 -4.43 10.37 13.40
C GLN A 101 -3.00 10.24 13.93
N GLY A 102 -2.55 11.15 14.81
CA GLY A 102 -1.29 11.01 15.53
C GLY A 102 -0.01 10.97 14.67
N LEU A 103 0.11 11.85 13.64
CA LEU A 103 1.21 11.88 12.65
C LEU A 103 1.30 10.63 11.75
N THR A 104 0.31 9.74 11.83
CA THR A 104 0.11 8.58 10.96
C THR A 104 -1.31 8.60 10.37
N PHE A 105 -1.70 7.55 9.67
CA PHE A 105 -3.09 7.29 9.30
C PHE A 105 -3.58 6.00 9.96
N ARG A 106 -4.88 5.95 10.19
CA ARG A 106 -5.57 4.83 10.82
C ARG A 106 -5.97 3.79 9.79
N ALA A 107 -6.54 4.23 8.67
CA ALA A 107 -7.09 3.35 7.65
C ALA A 107 -7.12 4.01 6.27
N ILE A 108 -7.28 3.17 5.25
CA ILE A 108 -7.64 3.53 3.89
C ILE A 108 -9.03 2.95 3.62
N GLU A 109 -9.92 3.78 3.10
CA GLU A 109 -11.27 3.37 2.71
C GLU A 109 -11.42 3.46 1.18
N CYS A 110 -11.87 2.36 0.56
CA CYS A 110 -12.24 2.29 -0.84
C CYS A 110 -13.77 2.18 -0.95
N ASP A 111 -14.41 3.22 -1.49
CA ASP A 111 -15.86 3.22 -1.76
C ASP A 111 -16.19 3.09 -3.25
N ASP A 112 -15.17 3.16 -4.12
CA ASP A 112 -15.24 2.85 -5.54
C ASP A 112 -13.94 2.18 -6.02
N ALA A 113 -13.89 1.81 -7.29
CA ALA A 113 -12.69 1.33 -7.95
C ALA A 113 -11.58 2.39 -7.89
N GLY A 114 -10.37 1.97 -7.51
CA GLY A 114 -9.21 2.82 -7.57
C GLY A 114 -8.01 2.34 -6.76
N SER A 115 -7.10 3.27 -6.48
CA SER A 115 -5.91 2.98 -5.68
C SER A 115 -5.50 4.10 -4.73
N ALA A 116 -5.11 3.69 -3.54
CA ALA A 116 -4.51 4.53 -2.51
C ALA A 116 -3.07 4.10 -2.30
N ARG A 117 -2.17 5.04 -2.05
CA ARG A 117 -0.77 4.69 -1.83
C ARG A 117 -0.06 5.55 -0.82
N PHE A 118 0.83 4.92 -0.07
CA PHE A 118 1.72 5.59 0.87
C PHE A 118 3.15 5.09 0.70
N SER A 119 4.10 6.02 0.80
CA SER A 119 5.53 5.71 0.77
C SER A 119 6.11 5.79 2.18
N PHE A 120 6.92 4.81 2.54
CA PHE A 120 7.44 4.67 3.90
C PHE A 120 8.77 3.93 3.92
N HIS A 121 9.44 4.03 5.06
CA HIS A 121 10.54 3.15 5.41
C HIS A 121 10.18 2.32 6.65
N PRO A 122 10.28 0.97 6.62
CA PRO A 122 10.05 0.15 7.81
C PRO A 122 11.26 0.29 8.74
N MET A 123 11.06 0.88 9.92
CA MET A 123 12.14 1.25 10.83
C MET A 123 12.40 0.23 11.95
N ARG A 124 11.54 -0.79 12.08
CA ARG A 124 11.70 -1.86 13.05
C ARG A 124 11.43 -3.22 12.40
N LYS A 125 12.30 -4.20 12.67
CA LYS A 125 12.12 -5.60 12.25
C LYS A 125 10.96 -6.24 12.99
N GLY A 126 10.24 -7.15 12.34
CA GLY A 126 9.09 -7.82 12.93
C GLY A 126 8.10 -8.33 11.89
N VAL A 127 7.00 -8.92 12.37
CA VAL A 127 5.87 -9.34 11.54
C VAL A 127 4.68 -8.47 11.93
N TYR A 128 4.16 -7.71 10.97
CA TYR A 128 3.09 -6.75 11.19
C TYR A 128 1.83 -7.21 10.46
N PRO A 129 0.67 -7.30 11.15
CA PRO A 129 -0.57 -7.73 10.51
C PRO A 129 -1.11 -6.66 9.55
N ILE A 130 -1.71 -7.14 8.47
CA ILE A 130 -2.64 -6.38 7.61
C ILE A 130 -4.03 -6.93 7.89
N HIS A 131 -4.99 -6.02 8.06
CA HIS A 131 -6.39 -6.35 8.21
C HIS A 131 -7.21 -5.62 7.16
N VAL A 132 -8.05 -6.36 6.44
CA VAL A 132 -9.02 -5.82 5.50
C VAL A 132 -10.39 -6.35 5.85
N ARG A 133 -11.39 -5.48 5.83
CA ARG A 133 -12.79 -5.85 6.01
C ARG A 133 -13.69 -5.06 5.08
N ASP A 134 -14.85 -5.61 4.74
CA ASP A 134 -15.89 -4.82 4.07
C ASP A 134 -16.80 -4.08 5.08
N GLN A 135 -17.78 -3.34 4.54
CA GLN A 135 -18.75 -2.56 5.31
C GLN A 135 -20.06 -3.33 5.62
N ALA A 136 -20.13 -4.62 5.30
CA ALA A 136 -21.32 -5.43 5.55
C ALA A 136 -21.56 -5.67 7.05
N VAL A 137 -22.78 -6.11 7.40
CA VAL A 137 -23.14 -6.46 8.78
C VAL A 137 -23.72 -7.89 8.82
N PRO A 138 -22.96 -8.90 9.32
CA PRO A 138 -21.58 -8.83 9.80
C PRO A 138 -20.56 -8.61 8.66
N PRO A 139 -19.38 -8.02 8.97
CA PRO A 139 -18.36 -7.80 7.95
C PRO A 139 -17.69 -9.11 7.56
N THR A 140 -17.21 -9.15 6.31
CA THR A 140 -16.29 -10.19 5.86
C THR A 140 -14.85 -9.68 5.94
N GLU A 141 -13.94 -10.53 6.40
CA GLU A 141 -12.57 -10.14 6.76
C GLU A 141 -11.53 -10.93 5.97
N ALA A 142 -10.40 -10.29 5.68
CA ALA A 142 -9.21 -10.88 5.09
C ALA A 142 -7.96 -10.39 5.84
N PHE A 143 -6.95 -11.25 5.94
CA PHE A 143 -5.74 -11.00 6.71
C PHE A 143 -4.50 -11.24 5.88
N GLY A 144 -3.51 -10.38 6.08
CA GLY A 144 -2.18 -10.52 5.50
C GLY A 144 -1.11 -10.09 6.49
N ARG A 145 0.14 -10.00 6.03
CA ARG A 145 1.24 -9.54 6.86
C ARG A 145 2.37 -8.91 6.07
N VAL A 146 3.09 -8.04 6.74
CA VAL A 146 4.39 -7.53 6.31
C VAL A 146 5.47 -8.08 7.23
N VAL A 147 6.43 -8.79 6.67
CA VAL A 147 7.63 -9.27 7.34
C VAL A 147 8.76 -8.29 7.07
N VAL A 148 9.30 -7.66 8.11
CA VAL A 148 10.46 -6.77 8.01
C VAL A 148 11.69 -7.47 8.54
N GLU A 149 12.66 -7.73 7.65
CA GLU A 149 13.89 -8.49 7.91
C GLU A 149 15.09 -7.62 8.27
#